data_AF-A0A183PMJ0-F1
#
_entry.id   AF-A0A183PMJ0-F1
#
_cell.length_a   1.000
_cell.length_b   1.000
_cell.length_c   1.000
_cell.angle_alpha   90.00
_cell.angle_beta   90.00
_cell.angle_gamma   90.00
#
_symmetry.space_group_name_H-M   'P 1'
#
loop_
_entity.id
_entity.type
_entity.pdbx_description
1 polymer ?
#
loop_
_entity_poly.entity_id
_entity_poly.type
_entity_poly.pdbx_seq_one_letter_code
_entity_poly.pdbx_strand_id
1 'polypeptide(L)'
;MPFEFCLQSYGDGVCQSQCNTIQCGYDGGDCENEQRNYYLSVKYILLHLKTNQSEFKLNRNQYLGNLGIILRSIVRIAKDNTTKELLLEDIPSKNQIKVLLEVISQSNINCKTTEGNMCTNDSVRLLQPNELKTYILAALSTNQYKSLFSIINLNFVDSPSHSHFKAPWELESSTDTGISKEAIGLYVCICILAGSKLKLVYNTSLSLLRLTLKFSYVF
;
A
#
# COMPACT_ATOMS: atom_id res chain seq x y z
N MET A 1 -27.36 13.38 7.15
CA MET A 1 -27.01 13.71 5.74
C MET A 1 -26.60 12.42 5.05
N PRO A 2 -26.99 12.13 3.80
CA PRO A 2 -26.69 10.85 3.11
C PRO A 2 -25.20 10.48 3.12
N PHE A 3 -24.34 11.49 3.21
CA PHE A 3 -22.90 11.38 3.20
C PHE A 3 -22.29 10.70 4.42
N GLU A 4 -22.88 10.88 5.61
CA GLU A 4 -22.36 10.28 6.84
C GLU A 4 -22.57 8.76 6.84
N PHE A 5 -23.74 8.32 6.38
CA PHE A 5 -24.04 6.91 6.17
C PHE A 5 -23.02 6.27 5.21
N CYS A 6 -22.80 6.88 4.04
CA CYS A 6 -21.84 6.34 3.07
C CYS A 6 -20.41 6.28 3.60
N LEU A 7 -19.98 7.22 4.45
CA LEU A 7 -18.66 7.15 5.09
C LEU A 7 -18.56 6.04 6.13
N GLN A 8 -19.64 5.73 6.85
CA GLN A 8 -19.69 4.67 7.85
C GLN A 8 -19.69 3.29 7.21
N SER A 9 -20.46 3.11 6.12
CA SER A 9 -20.57 1.84 5.41
C SER A 9 -19.50 1.62 4.34
N TYR A 10 -18.68 2.63 4.04
CA TYR A 10 -17.65 2.57 3.00
C TYR A 10 -16.73 1.34 3.11
N GLY A 11 -16.75 0.46 2.11
CA GLY A 11 -15.86 -0.71 2.05
C GLY A 11 -16.12 -1.72 3.17
N ASP A 12 -17.37 -1.83 3.63
CA ASP A 12 -17.81 -2.79 4.64
C ASP A 12 -18.11 -4.19 4.06
N GLY A 13 -18.09 -4.32 2.74
CA GLY A 13 -18.33 -5.57 2.00
C GLY A 13 -19.78 -5.80 1.63
N VAL A 14 -20.68 -4.84 1.88
CA VAL A 14 -22.09 -4.89 1.50
C VAL A 14 -22.36 -3.78 0.49
N CYS A 15 -22.94 -4.10 -0.66
CA CYS A 15 -23.26 -3.06 -1.65
C CYS A 15 -24.41 -2.14 -1.18
N GLN A 16 -24.10 -0.87 -0.98
CA GLN A 16 -25.08 0.21 -0.80
C GLN A 16 -25.20 1.02 -2.10
N SER A 17 -26.19 0.64 -2.92
CA SER A 17 -26.44 1.24 -4.23
C SER A 17 -26.50 2.78 -4.25
N GLN A 18 -27.01 3.41 -3.19
CA GLN A 18 -27.07 4.86 -3.01
C GLN A 18 -25.69 5.51 -2.77
N CYS A 19 -24.72 4.75 -2.28
CA CYS A 19 -23.34 5.17 -2.05
C CYS A 19 -22.41 4.79 -3.21
N ASN A 20 -22.87 3.94 -4.14
CA ASN A 20 -22.14 3.56 -5.35
C ASN A 20 -22.17 4.66 -6.43
N THR A 21 -21.62 5.82 -6.10
CA THR A 21 -21.52 6.99 -6.99
C THR A 21 -20.15 7.63 -6.88
N ILE A 22 -19.75 8.38 -7.91
CA ILE A 22 -18.44 9.04 -7.94
C ILE A 22 -18.24 10.02 -6.78
N GLN A 23 -19.29 10.75 -6.38
CA GLN A 23 -19.22 11.71 -5.27
C GLN A 23 -19.09 11.04 -3.89
N CYS A 24 -19.40 9.75 -3.78
CA CYS A 24 -19.30 8.97 -2.55
C CYS A 24 -18.12 7.98 -2.60
N GLY A 25 -17.27 8.05 -3.62
CA GLY A 25 -16.12 7.13 -3.77
C GLY A 25 -16.51 5.68 -4.08
N TYR A 26 -17.66 5.48 -4.75
CA TYR A 26 -18.18 4.18 -5.20
C TYR A 26 -18.31 3.13 -4.10
N ASP A 27 -18.72 3.55 -2.90
CA ASP A 27 -18.98 2.63 -1.79
C ASP A 27 -17.79 1.72 -1.43
N GLY A 28 -16.56 2.21 -1.63
CA GLY A 28 -15.35 1.42 -1.40
C GLY A 28 -15.16 0.24 -2.36
N GLY A 29 -15.98 0.15 -3.40
CA GLY A 29 -15.99 -0.96 -4.35
C GLY A 29 -16.87 -2.14 -3.93
N ASP A 30 -17.71 -2.02 -2.91
CA ASP A 30 -18.55 -3.12 -2.41
C ASP A 30 -19.64 -3.56 -3.41
N CYS A 31 -19.97 -2.70 -4.36
CA CYS A 31 -20.89 -2.99 -5.46
C CYS A 31 -20.21 -3.52 -6.73
N GLU A 32 -18.88 -3.64 -6.73
CA GLU A 32 -18.17 -4.27 -7.83
C GLU A 32 -18.28 -5.78 -7.74
N ASN A 33 -18.80 -6.42 -8.78
CA ASN A 33 -18.52 -7.83 -8.98
C ASN A 33 -17.01 -7.99 -9.24
N GLU A 34 -16.38 -9.08 -8.81
CA GLU A 34 -14.91 -9.31 -8.87
C GLU A 34 -14.25 -9.18 -10.27
N GLN A 35 -15.03 -8.86 -11.30
CA GLN A 35 -14.56 -8.59 -12.65
C GLN A 35 -13.83 -7.23 -12.73
N ARG A 36 -12.50 -7.28 -12.60
CA ARG A 36 -11.57 -6.15 -12.83
C ARG A 36 -11.53 -5.61 -14.27
N ASN A 37 -12.42 -6.06 -15.15
CA ASN A 37 -12.49 -5.66 -16.56
C ASN A 37 -12.87 -4.19 -16.76
N TYR A 38 -13.25 -3.50 -15.68
CA TYR A 38 -13.69 -2.11 -15.70
C TYR A 38 -12.68 -1.14 -15.08
N TYR A 39 -11.47 -1.57 -14.71
CA TYR A 39 -10.48 -0.66 -14.12
C TYR A 39 -9.68 0.04 -15.21
N LEU A 40 -9.73 1.38 -15.26
CA LEU A 40 -8.94 2.20 -16.17
C LEU A 40 -7.50 2.38 -15.69
N SER A 41 -7.32 2.57 -14.40
CA SER A 41 -6.00 2.71 -13.78
C SER A 41 -6.06 2.31 -12.31
N VAL A 42 -4.98 1.68 -11.86
CA VAL A 42 -4.73 1.40 -10.44
C VAL A 42 -3.44 2.10 -10.03
N LYS A 43 -3.47 2.87 -8.94
CA LYS A 43 -2.26 3.43 -8.32
C LYS A 43 -2.14 2.94 -6.89
N TYR A 44 -0.90 2.74 -6.44
CA TYR A 44 -0.64 2.35 -5.06
C TYR A 44 0.01 3.48 -4.29
N ILE A 45 -0.59 3.85 -3.15
CA ILE A 45 -0.12 4.90 -2.28
C ILE A 45 0.39 4.27 -0.98
N LEU A 46 1.69 4.39 -0.73
CA LEU A 46 2.30 4.00 0.52
C LEU A 46 2.23 5.16 1.52
N LEU A 47 1.52 4.95 2.62
CA LEU A 47 1.34 5.92 3.69
C LEU A 47 2.01 5.46 4.98
N HIS A 48 2.70 6.41 5.61
CA HIS A 48 3.17 6.28 6.99
C HIS A 48 2.35 7.24 7.85
N LEU A 49 1.56 6.71 8.78
CA LEU A 49 0.65 7.50 9.61
C LEU A 49 1.07 7.42 11.08
N LYS A 50 0.90 8.52 11.82
CA LYS A 50 1.16 8.57 13.26
C LYS A 50 -0.06 8.07 14.05
N THR A 51 -0.24 6.75 14.07
CA THR A 51 -1.30 6.02 14.80
C THR A 51 -0.88 4.55 14.93
N ASN A 52 -1.72 3.70 15.50
CA ASN A 52 -1.57 2.24 15.54
C ASN A 52 -2.72 1.55 14.77
N GLN A 53 -2.59 0.26 14.50
CA GLN A 53 -3.62 -0.49 13.77
C GLN A 53 -4.99 -0.47 14.42
N SER A 54 -5.07 -0.56 15.76
CA SER A 54 -6.35 -0.61 16.47
C SER A 54 -7.14 0.68 16.26
N GLU A 55 -6.50 1.83 16.45
CA GLU A 55 -7.10 3.14 16.23
C GLU A 55 -7.42 3.39 14.74
N PHE A 56 -6.53 2.96 13.84
CA PHE A 56 -6.76 3.04 12.40
C PHE A 56 -7.99 2.23 11.98
N LYS A 57 -8.13 0.99 12.45
CA LYS A 57 -9.25 0.10 12.13
C LYS A 57 -10.59 0.68 12.57
N LEU A 58 -10.65 1.36 13.72
CA LEU A 58 -11.86 2.00 14.22
C LEU A 58 -12.36 3.14 13.31
N ASN A 59 -11.45 3.86 12.65
CA ASN A 59 -11.79 5.00 11.79
C ASN A 59 -11.53 4.73 10.31
N ARG A 60 -11.29 3.47 9.95
CA ARG A 60 -10.83 3.06 8.61
C ARG A 60 -11.81 3.50 7.54
N ASN A 61 -13.10 3.20 7.71
CA ASN A 61 -14.12 3.46 6.70
C ASN A 61 -14.23 4.97 6.42
N GLN A 62 -14.27 5.81 7.46
CA GLN A 62 -14.30 7.27 7.31
C GLN A 62 -13.02 7.81 6.65
N TYR A 63 -11.85 7.29 7.03
CA TYR A 63 -10.57 7.72 6.46
C TYR A 63 -10.46 7.38 4.96
N LEU A 64 -10.77 6.14 4.59
CA LEU A 64 -10.74 5.68 3.20
C LEU A 64 -11.85 6.33 2.37
N GLY A 65 -13.05 6.47 2.93
CA GLY A 65 -14.16 7.16 2.28
C GLY A 65 -13.83 8.60 1.94
N ASN A 66 -13.26 9.36 2.88
CA ASN A 66 -12.80 10.73 2.63
C ASN A 66 -11.79 10.80 1.47
N LEU A 67 -10.82 9.87 1.43
CA LEU A 67 -9.89 9.77 0.30
C LEU A 67 -10.61 9.41 -1.01
N GLY A 68 -11.57 8.49 -0.98
CA GLY A 68 -12.37 8.11 -2.14
C GLY A 68 -13.18 9.26 -2.71
N ILE A 69 -13.73 10.12 -1.85
CA ILE A 69 -14.44 11.34 -2.23
C ILE A 69 -13.48 12.37 -2.86
N ILE A 70 -12.35 12.64 -2.19
CA ILE A 70 -11.33 13.58 -2.69
C ILE A 70 -10.84 13.12 -4.07
N LEU A 71 -10.53 11.84 -4.21
CA LEU A 71 -9.95 11.25 -5.41
C LEU A 71 -10.98 10.86 -6.45
N ARG A 72 -12.28 10.91 -6.11
CA ARG A 72 -13.40 10.49 -6.97
C ARG A 72 -13.21 9.07 -7.52
N SER A 73 -12.75 8.18 -6.65
CA SER A 73 -12.20 6.86 -6.99
C SER A 73 -12.43 5.89 -5.82
N ILE A 74 -12.29 4.59 -6.08
CA ILE A 74 -12.29 3.59 -5.02
C ILE A 74 -10.93 3.62 -4.33
N VAL A 75 -10.94 3.72 -3.00
CA VAL A 75 -9.72 3.67 -2.19
C VAL A 75 -9.88 2.57 -1.15
N ARG A 76 -9.01 1.57 -1.19
CA ARG A 76 -9.02 0.46 -0.21
C ARG A 76 -7.60 0.06 0.18
N ILE A 77 -7.47 -0.68 1.27
CA ILE A 77 -6.17 -1.24 1.65
C ILE A 77 -5.80 -2.32 0.63
N ALA A 78 -4.63 -2.20 0.03
CA ALA A 78 -4.12 -3.17 -0.91
C ALA A 78 -3.91 -4.53 -0.23
N LYS A 79 -4.09 -5.61 -0.99
CA LYS A 79 -3.81 -6.97 -0.53
C LYS A 79 -2.48 -7.45 -1.08
N ASP A 80 -1.79 -8.29 -0.33
CA ASP A 80 -0.64 -9.03 -0.85
C ASP A 80 -1.07 -9.92 -2.02
N ASN A 81 -0.22 -10.00 -3.04
CA ASN A 81 -0.54 -10.77 -4.24
C ASN A 81 -0.63 -12.28 -3.97
N THR A 82 0.12 -12.77 -2.99
CA THR A 82 0.24 -14.19 -2.64
C THR A 82 -0.68 -14.55 -1.49
N THR A 83 -0.55 -13.88 -0.34
CA THR A 83 -1.27 -14.25 0.89
C THR A 83 -2.70 -13.73 0.92
N LYS A 84 -3.00 -12.73 0.07
CA LYS A 84 -4.27 -11.99 0.06
C LYS A 84 -4.56 -11.21 1.34
N GLU A 85 -3.61 -11.15 2.27
CA GLU A 85 -3.72 -10.37 3.49
C GLU A 85 -3.62 -8.88 3.20
N LEU A 86 -4.22 -8.07 4.06
CA LEU A 86 -4.17 -6.61 3.95
C LEU A 86 -2.76 -6.10 4.26
N LEU A 87 -2.24 -5.23 3.41
CA LEU A 87 -0.94 -4.59 3.57
C LEU A 87 -1.04 -3.40 4.54
N LEU A 88 -1.12 -3.74 5.82
CA LEU A 88 -1.18 -2.84 6.97
C LEU A 88 -0.30 -3.41 8.10
N GLU A 89 0.74 -2.67 8.50
CA GLU A 89 1.73 -3.07 9.50
C GLU A 89 1.90 -2.00 10.58
N ASP A 90 1.99 -2.41 11.85
CA ASP A 90 2.42 -1.52 12.93
C ASP A 90 3.93 -1.34 12.91
N ILE A 91 4.38 -0.15 13.32
CA ILE A 91 5.76 0.19 13.67
C ILE A 91 5.73 0.59 15.16
N PRO A 92 5.72 -0.38 16.09
CA PRO A 92 5.42 -0.13 17.51
C PRO A 92 6.42 0.84 18.16
N SER A 93 7.70 0.76 17.78
CA SER A 93 8.76 1.62 18.29
C SER A 93 8.54 3.11 18.03
N LYS A 94 7.61 3.46 17.13
CA LYS A 94 7.33 4.86 16.74
C LYS A 94 5.86 5.26 16.92
N ASN A 95 4.98 4.36 17.37
CA ASN A 95 3.51 4.53 17.34
C ASN A 95 3.04 5.00 15.95
N GLN A 96 3.43 4.24 14.93
CA GLN A 96 3.14 4.52 13.53
C GLN A 96 2.59 3.28 12.86
N ILE A 97 1.85 3.47 11.78
CA ILE A 97 1.51 2.39 10.86
C ILE A 97 2.09 2.67 9.49
N LYS A 98 2.36 1.58 8.77
CA LYS A 98 2.63 1.55 7.35
C LYS A 98 1.43 0.89 6.67
N VAL A 99 0.78 1.59 5.74
CA VAL A 99 -0.37 1.08 5.01
C VAL A 99 -0.20 1.31 3.52
N LEU A 100 -0.47 0.29 2.72
CA LEU A 100 -0.54 0.42 1.27
C LEU A 100 -2.00 0.57 0.85
N LEU A 101 -2.33 1.67 0.20
CA LEU A 101 -3.64 1.89 -0.39
C LEU A 101 -3.61 1.57 -1.88
N GLU A 102 -4.63 0.88 -2.36
CA GLU A 102 -4.97 0.70 -3.75
C GLU A 102 -6.04 1.74 -4.13
N VAL A 103 -5.75 2.56 -5.14
CA VAL A 103 -6.65 3.59 -5.67
C VAL A 103 -7.05 3.21 -7.10
N ILE A 104 -8.34 2.99 -7.33
CA ILE A 104 -8.86 2.39 -8.56
C ILE A 104 -9.79 3.37 -9.26
N SER A 105 -9.41 3.75 -10.48
CA SER A 105 -10.27 4.51 -11.39
C SER A 105 -11.10 3.54 -12.21
N GLN A 106 -12.42 3.60 -12.09
CA GLN A 106 -13.35 2.79 -12.88
C GLN A 106 -13.65 3.41 -14.26
N SER A 107 -13.88 2.56 -15.26
CA SER A 107 -14.50 2.91 -16.54
C SER A 107 -16.01 2.92 -16.33
N ASN A 108 -16.62 4.09 -16.34
CA ASN A 108 -18.07 4.17 -16.30
C ASN A 108 -18.65 3.72 -17.65
N ILE A 109 -18.93 2.44 -17.81
CA ILE A 109 -19.67 1.95 -19.00
C ILE A 109 -21.10 2.51 -19.03
N ASN A 110 -21.65 2.92 -17.88
CA ASN A 110 -22.96 3.54 -17.75
C ASN A 110 -22.94 5.08 -17.67
N CYS A 111 -21.82 5.74 -17.98
CA CYS A 111 -21.79 7.19 -18.18
C CYS A 111 -22.53 7.57 -19.47
N LYS A 112 -23.87 7.52 -19.46
CA LYS A 112 -24.70 8.09 -20.52
C LYS A 112 -24.65 9.61 -20.39
N THR A 113 -24.03 10.26 -21.38
CA THR A 113 -23.82 11.70 -21.50
C THR A 113 -25.09 12.52 -21.78
N THR A 114 -26.28 12.00 -21.46
CA THR A 114 -27.54 12.68 -21.80
C THR A 114 -27.95 13.78 -20.82
N GLU A 115 -27.31 13.88 -19.64
CA GLU A 115 -27.54 14.97 -18.69
C GLU A 115 -26.25 15.35 -17.97
N GLY A 116 -25.43 16.22 -18.56
CA GLY A 116 -24.50 17.15 -17.88
C GLY A 116 -23.50 16.65 -16.82
N ASN A 117 -23.43 15.36 -16.53
CA ASN A 117 -22.63 14.81 -15.46
C ASN A 117 -21.23 14.49 -16.00
N MET A 118 -20.30 15.40 -15.74
CA MET A 118 -18.86 15.28 -16.03
C MET A 118 -18.31 13.95 -15.53
N CYS A 119 -18.11 12.99 -16.44
CA CYS A 119 -17.32 11.78 -16.20
C CYS A 119 -15.81 12.06 -16.28
N THR A 120 -15.37 13.29 -15.98
CA THR A 120 -14.05 13.79 -16.40
C THR A 120 -13.41 14.70 -15.36
N ASN A 121 -13.19 14.19 -14.15
CA ASN A 121 -12.12 14.68 -13.28
C ASN A 121 -11.53 13.48 -12.52
N ASP A 122 -10.93 12.57 -13.29
CA ASP A 122 -10.13 11.48 -12.74
C ASP A 122 -8.74 12.05 -12.41
N SER A 123 -8.66 12.74 -11.26
CA SER A 123 -7.41 13.31 -10.75
C SER A 123 -6.34 12.23 -10.60
N VAL A 124 -6.72 10.98 -10.33
CA VAL A 124 -5.81 9.85 -10.17
C VAL A 124 -5.14 9.53 -11.50
N ARG A 125 -5.91 9.43 -12.60
CA ARG A 125 -5.35 9.15 -13.93
C ARG A 125 -4.58 10.33 -14.53
N LEU A 126 -5.08 11.55 -14.34
CA LEU A 126 -4.57 12.74 -15.05
C LEU A 126 -3.32 13.34 -14.40
N LEU A 127 -3.20 13.27 -13.07
CA LEU A 127 -2.09 13.93 -12.36
C LEU A 127 -0.83 13.05 -12.30
N GLN A 128 0.32 13.69 -12.45
CA GLN A 128 1.61 13.07 -12.16
C GLN A 128 1.74 12.77 -10.65
N PRO A 129 2.59 11.81 -10.24
CA PRO A 129 2.70 11.42 -8.83
C PRO A 129 2.93 12.58 -7.86
N ASN A 130 3.78 13.55 -8.21
CA ASN A 130 4.05 14.72 -7.35
C ASN A 130 2.86 15.68 -7.26
N GLU A 131 2.13 15.87 -8.35
CA GLU A 131 0.93 16.71 -8.39
C GLU A 131 -0.19 16.04 -7.58
N LEU A 132 -0.37 14.73 -7.75
CA LEU A 132 -1.35 13.95 -7.00
C LEU A 132 -1.04 13.92 -5.51
N LYS A 133 0.25 13.78 -5.14
CA LYS A 133 0.71 13.93 -3.74
C LYS A 133 0.31 15.29 -3.17
N THR A 134 0.62 16.36 -3.90
CA THR A 134 0.30 17.73 -3.48
C THR A 134 -1.21 17.93 -3.33
N TYR A 135 -1.98 17.43 -4.29
CA TYR A 135 -3.45 17.46 -4.27
C TYR A 135 -4.03 16.76 -3.04
N ILE A 136 -3.59 15.53 -2.76
CA ILE A 136 -4.04 14.75 -1.60
C ILE A 136 -3.70 15.48 -0.30
N LEU A 137 -2.46 15.92 -0.13
CA LEU A 137 -2.02 16.60 1.09
C LEU A 137 -2.76 17.93 1.31
N ALA A 138 -3.00 18.69 0.24
CA ALA A 138 -3.78 19.93 0.30
C ALA A 138 -5.24 19.64 0.70
N ALA A 139 -5.91 18.68 0.06
CA ALA A 139 -7.29 18.33 0.35
C ALA A 139 -7.47 17.88 1.81
N LEU A 140 -6.56 17.05 2.31
CA LEU A 140 -6.55 16.53 3.69
C LEU A 140 -6.19 17.58 4.75
N SER A 141 -5.75 18.78 4.34
CA SER A 141 -5.53 19.92 5.24
C SER A 141 -6.75 20.83 5.38
N THR A 142 -7.78 20.64 4.56
CA THR A 142 -9.01 21.46 4.61
C THR A 142 -9.88 21.10 5.82
N ASN A 143 -10.74 22.02 6.24
CA ASN A 143 -11.68 21.75 7.34
C ASN A 143 -12.67 20.62 7.03
N GLN A 144 -13.03 20.45 5.75
CA GLN A 144 -14.02 19.46 5.32
C GLN A 144 -13.49 18.03 5.36
N TYR A 145 -12.24 17.82 4.94
CA TYR A 145 -11.64 16.49 4.81
C TYR A 145 -10.38 16.33 5.67
N LYS A 146 -10.29 17.08 6.76
CA LYS A 146 -9.13 17.07 7.65
C LYS A 146 -8.76 15.63 7.99
N SER A 147 -7.52 15.25 7.70
CA SER A 147 -7.05 13.89 7.97
C SER A 147 -7.20 13.56 9.46
N LEU A 148 -7.81 12.40 9.75
CA LEU A 148 -7.93 11.87 11.11
C LEU A 148 -6.57 11.50 11.70
N PHE A 149 -5.60 11.17 10.84
CA PHE A 149 -4.25 10.78 11.22
C PHE A 149 -3.21 11.75 10.66
N SER A 150 -2.17 12.05 11.44
CA SER A 150 -1.04 12.82 10.92
C SER A 150 -0.27 11.98 9.91
N ILE A 151 -0.12 12.50 8.69
CA ILE A 151 0.65 11.87 7.62
C ILE A 151 2.11 12.24 7.79
N ILE A 152 2.96 11.24 8.01
CA ILE A 152 4.41 11.42 8.13
C ILE A 152 5.03 11.41 6.74
N ASN A 153 4.58 10.47 5.91
CA ASN A 153 5.07 10.33 4.55
C ASN A 153 3.99 9.73 3.65
N LEU A 154 4.00 10.17 2.38
CA LEU A 154 3.14 9.68 1.30
C LEU A 154 4.01 9.50 0.06
N ASN A 155 4.12 8.28 -0.43
CA ASN A 155 4.83 7.93 -1.65
C ASN A 155 3.96 7.05 -2.55
N PHE A 156 4.35 6.93 -3.82
CA PHE A 156 3.74 6.00 -4.77
C PHE A 156 4.65 4.81 -4.99
N VAL A 157 4.06 3.64 -5.20
CA VAL A 157 4.77 2.41 -5.60
C VAL A 157 4.09 1.81 -6.81
N ASP A 158 4.84 1.06 -7.62
CA ASP A 158 4.30 0.50 -8.87
C ASP A 158 3.39 -0.71 -8.64
N SER A 159 3.61 -1.45 -7.55
CA SER A 159 2.82 -2.63 -7.20
C SER A 159 2.91 -2.99 -5.72
N PRO A 160 2.03 -3.89 -5.22
CA PRO A 160 2.09 -4.40 -3.85
C PRO A 160 3.45 -5.01 -3.48
N SER A 161 4.11 -5.72 -4.41
CA SER A 161 5.41 -6.35 -4.15
C SER A 161 6.56 -5.35 -3.93
N HIS A 162 6.45 -4.13 -4.46
CA HIS A 162 7.47 -3.08 -4.28
C HIS A 162 7.28 -2.24 -3.00
N SER A 163 6.29 -2.59 -2.17
CA SER A 163 5.98 -1.83 -0.95
C SER A 163 6.84 -2.22 0.26
N HIS A 164 7.66 -3.28 0.16
CA HIS A 164 8.50 -3.82 1.24
C HIS A 164 7.73 -4.14 2.54
N PHE A 165 6.51 -4.65 2.44
CA PHE A 165 5.86 -5.33 3.56
C PHE A 165 6.55 -6.69 3.74
N LYS A 166 6.83 -7.09 4.98
CA LYS A 166 7.50 -8.38 5.21
C LYS A 166 6.51 -9.48 4.82
N ALA A 167 6.94 -10.42 4.00
CA ALA A 167 6.10 -11.59 3.76
C ALA A 167 5.97 -12.39 5.08
N PRO A 168 4.82 -13.04 5.38
CA PRO A 168 4.64 -13.75 6.65
C PRO A 168 5.73 -14.79 6.96
N TRP A 169 6.35 -15.38 5.93
CA TRP A 169 7.46 -16.33 6.07
C TRP A 169 8.82 -15.67 6.40
N GLU A 170 8.95 -14.34 6.26
CA GLU A 170 10.14 -13.59 6.67
C GLU A 170 10.14 -13.26 8.17
N LEU A 171 9.08 -13.65 8.91
CA LEU A 171 8.99 -13.45 10.36
C LEU A 171 9.76 -14.52 11.17
N GLU A 172 10.21 -15.61 10.56
CA GLU A 172 10.89 -16.72 11.26
C GLU A 172 12.44 -16.65 11.25
N SER A 173 13.06 -15.59 10.72
CA SER A 173 14.52 -15.46 10.74
C SER A 173 15.02 -14.37 11.71
N SER A 174 14.58 -14.41 12.97
CA SER A 174 15.14 -13.54 14.02
C SER A 174 16.19 -14.26 14.86
N THR A 175 17.30 -14.68 14.26
CA THR A 175 18.62 -14.78 14.91
C THR A 175 19.70 -14.92 13.84
N ASP A 176 20.16 -13.80 13.28
CA ASP A 176 21.61 -13.59 13.06
C ASP A 176 21.85 -12.14 12.62
N THR A 177 22.97 -11.58 13.03
CA THR A 177 23.39 -10.21 12.71
C THR A 177 23.44 -9.99 11.19
N GLY A 178 22.42 -9.36 10.62
CA GLY A 178 22.24 -9.22 9.18
C GLY A 178 22.71 -7.86 8.64
N ILE A 179 23.90 -7.85 8.05
CA ILE A 179 24.32 -6.80 7.10
C ILE A 179 23.33 -6.84 5.91
N SER A 180 22.84 -5.68 5.44
CA SER A 180 21.85 -5.54 4.35
C SER A 180 22.15 -6.46 3.15
N LYS A 181 21.11 -7.00 2.50
CA LYS A 181 21.22 -7.78 1.25
C LYS A 181 21.97 -7.01 0.15
N GLU A 182 21.94 -5.67 0.18
CA GLU A 182 22.70 -4.80 -0.74
C GLU A 182 24.21 -4.81 -0.44
N ALA A 183 24.58 -5.01 0.83
CA ALA A 183 25.97 -5.05 1.25
C ALA A 183 26.64 -6.40 0.92
N ILE A 184 25.88 -7.47 0.70
CA ILE A 184 26.44 -8.77 0.25
C ILE A 184 27.10 -8.61 -1.12
N GLY A 185 26.47 -7.88 -2.05
CA GLY A 185 27.06 -7.61 -3.36
C GLY A 185 28.35 -6.79 -3.28
N LEU A 186 28.37 -5.77 -2.41
CA LEU A 186 29.55 -4.94 -2.19
C LEU A 186 30.70 -5.72 -1.51
N TYR A 187 30.38 -6.54 -0.51
CA TYR A 187 31.35 -7.38 0.20
C TYR A 187 31.97 -8.44 -0.71
N VAL A 188 31.19 -9.11 -1.55
CA VAL A 188 31.72 -10.07 -2.53
C VAL A 188 32.66 -9.37 -3.51
N CYS A 189 32.30 -8.17 -3.99
CA CYS A 189 33.16 -7.37 -4.86
C CYS A 189 34.48 -7.00 -4.18
N ILE A 190 34.44 -6.51 -2.94
CA ILE A 190 35.64 -6.16 -2.15
C ILE A 190 36.52 -7.40 -1.90
N CYS A 191 35.92 -8.56 -1.60
CA CYS A 191 36.67 -9.80 -1.36
C CYS A 191 37.38 -10.34 -2.61
N ILE A 192 36.76 -10.20 -3.79
CA ILE A 192 37.38 -10.59 -5.07
C ILE A 192 38.54 -9.64 -5.40
N LEU A 193 38.34 -8.33 -5.21
CA LEU A 193 39.40 -7.32 -5.42
C LEU A 193 40.57 -7.47 -4.43
N ALA A 194 40.32 -7.98 -3.23
CA ALA A 194 41.34 -8.24 -2.20
C ALA A 194 41.99 -9.64 -2.28
N GLY A 195 41.72 -10.42 -3.34
CA GLY A 195 42.37 -11.74 -3.54
C GLY A 195 41.95 -12.83 -2.54
N SER A 196 40.83 -12.66 -1.84
CA SER A 196 40.37 -13.61 -0.82
C SER A 196 39.70 -14.84 -1.45
N LYS A 197 40.03 -16.05 -0.99
CA LYS A 197 39.34 -17.27 -1.46
C LYS A 197 38.04 -17.51 -0.68
N LEU A 198 36.92 -17.53 -1.40
CA LEU A 198 35.61 -17.91 -0.88
C LEU A 198 35.51 -19.43 -0.74
N LYS A 199 35.36 -19.93 0.49
CA LYS A 199 35.13 -21.35 0.75
C LYS A 199 33.67 -21.56 1.18
N LEU A 200 32.89 -22.15 0.28
CA LEU A 200 31.56 -22.67 0.59
C LEU A 200 31.70 -23.92 1.45
N VAL A 201 31.22 -23.87 2.69
CA VAL A 201 31.16 -25.03 3.57
C VAL A 201 29.71 -25.49 3.66
N TYR A 202 29.48 -26.71 3.18
CA TYR A 202 28.21 -27.41 3.25
C TYR A 202 28.11 -28.15 4.58
N ASN A 203 27.05 -27.92 5.36
CA ASN A 203 26.85 -28.59 6.65
C ASN A 203 25.50 -29.30 6.65
N THR A 204 25.51 -30.63 6.82
CA THR A 204 24.34 -31.52 6.63
C THR A 204 23.55 -31.80 7.92
N SER A 205 23.87 -31.18 9.05
CA SER A 205 23.35 -31.64 10.35
C SER A 205 22.01 -31.05 10.82
N LEU A 206 21.30 -30.27 10.00
CA LEU A 206 19.91 -29.87 10.27
C LEU A 206 19.12 -29.95 8.97
N SER A 207 17.81 -30.22 9.05
CA SER A 207 16.83 -30.28 7.94
C SER A 207 16.64 -28.96 7.17
N LEU A 208 17.62 -28.06 7.22
CA LEU A 208 17.73 -26.80 6.52
C LEU A 208 19.14 -26.72 5.92
N LEU A 209 19.21 -26.61 4.60
CA LEU A 209 20.45 -26.37 3.86
C LEU A 209 21.05 -25.03 4.33
N ARG A 210 22.06 -25.05 5.19
CA ARG A 210 22.81 -23.84 5.59
C ARG A 210 24.12 -23.75 4.82
N LEU A 211 24.22 -22.76 3.93
CA LEU A 211 25.51 -22.32 3.37
C LEU A 211 26.20 -21.41 4.40
N THR A 212 27.38 -21.79 4.86
CA THR A 212 28.21 -20.91 5.70
C THR A 212 29.40 -20.43 4.88
N LEU A 213 29.57 -19.11 4.78
CA LEU A 213 30.74 -18.49 4.15
C LEU A 213 31.87 -18.41 5.17
N LYS A 214 32.97 -19.14 4.95
CA LYS A 214 34.20 -18.99 5.74
C LYS A 214 35.25 -18.25 4.91
N PHE A 215 35.76 -17.16 5.49
CA PHE A 215 36.89 -16.41 4.96
C PHE A 215 38.18 -16.93 5.59
N SER A 216 39.25 -17.03 4.81
CA SER A 216 40.60 -17.26 5.33
C SER A 216 41.53 -16.30 4.63
N TYR A 217 42.24 -15.47 5.41
CA TYR A 217 43.30 -14.61 4.94
C TYR A 217 44.57 -15.45 4.78
N VAL A 218 45.25 -15.32 3.64
CA VAL A 218 46.65 -15.74 3.50
C VAL A 218 47.46 -14.47 3.67
N PHE A 219 48.22 -14.37 4.76
CA PHE A 219 49.31 -13.41 4.87
C PHE A 219 50.51 -13.91 4.06
#